data_AF-A0A967WG29-F1
#
_entry.id   AF-A0A967WG29-F1
#
_cell.length_a   1.000
_cell.length_b   1.000
_cell.length_c   1.000
_cell.angle_alpha   90.00
_cell.angle_beta   90.00
_cell.angle_gamma   90.00
#
_symmetry.space_group_name_H-M   'P 1'
#
loop_
_entity.id
_entity.type
_entity.pdbx_description
1 polymer ?
#
loop_
_entity_poly.entity_id
_entity_poly.type
_entity_poly.pdbx_seq_one_letter_code
_entity_poly.pdbx_strand_id
1 'polypeptide(L)'
;MLLDSFPDLLASKMVALVERGAPRDFRDVYALCQAGLTTPQGCWELWRQRQLAGGSDTDSARARLAIETHLARIAQHRPLAEIADPKQRAEAEGVRNWFAGEFLDALTK
;
A
#
# COMPACT_ATOMS: atom_id res chain seq x y z
N MET A 1 -17.63 22.75 -3.53
CA MET A 1 -16.70 21.76 -2.93
C MET A 1 -17.14 20.40 -3.45
N LEU A 2 -16.46 19.87 -4.48
CA LEU A 2 -16.73 18.49 -4.90
C LEU A 2 -16.13 17.59 -3.83
N LEU A 3 -16.94 16.72 -3.23
CA LEU A 3 -16.39 15.59 -2.47
C LEU A 3 -15.74 14.64 -3.48
N ASP A 4 -14.48 14.28 -3.23
CA ASP A 4 -13.80 13.26 -4.02
C ASP A 4 -14.58 11.94 -3.94
N SER A 5 -14.70 11.23 -5.06
CA SER A 5 -15.31 9.92 -5.07
C SER A 5 -14.44 8.91 -4.31
N PHE A 6 -15.01 7.79 -3.86
CA PHE A 6 -14.22 6.74 -3.22
C PHE A 6 -13.04 6.25 -4.10
N PRO A 7 -13.22 6.00 -5.41
CA PRO A 7 -12.11 5.71 -6.32
C PRO A 7 -11.01 6.80 -6.32
N ASP A 8 -11.37 8.08 -6.31
CA ASP A 8 -10.39 9.18 -6.30
C ASP A 8 -9.58 9.23 -5.00
N LEU A 9 -10.24 8.98 -3.88
CA LEU A 9 -9.60 8.88 -2.57
C LEU A 9 -8.66 7.68 -2.49
N LEU A 10 -9.08 6.52 -2.99
CA LEU A 10 -8.24 5.32 -3.02
C LEU A 10 -7.05 5.50 -3.96
N ALA A 11 -7.25 6.06 -5.15
CA ALA A 11 -6.16 6.38 -6.06
C ALA A 11 -5.15 7.33 -5.41
N SER A 12 -5.62 8.39 -4.72
CA SER A 12 -4.75 9.32 -3.99
C SER A 12 -3.97 8.63 -2.87
N LYS A 13 -4.61 7.71 -2.13
CA LYS A 13 -3.94 6.89 -1.10
C LYS A 13 -2.87 5.99 -1.71
N MET A 14 -3.13 5.42 -2.87
CA MET A 14 -2.15 4.59 -3.58
C MET A 14 -0.94 5.39 -4.06
N VAL A 15 -1.14 6.60 -4.59
CA VAL A 15 -0.03 7.50 -4.95
C VAL A 15 0.83 7.78 -3.73
N ALA A 16 0.21 8.19 -2.63
CA ALA A 16 0.89 8.39 -1.36
C ALA A 16 1.67 7.14 -0.89
N LEU A 17 1.04 5.97 -0.93
CA LEU A 17 1.68 4.72 -0.54
C LEU A 17 2.97 4.46 -1.34
N VAL A 18 2.93 4.65 -2.67
CA VAL A 18 4.09 4.43 -3.54
C VAL A 18 5.16 5.50 -3.34
N GLU A 19 4.79 6.78 -3.27
CA GLU A 19 5.74 7.90 -3.22
C GLU A 19 6.38 8.07 -1.83
N ARG A 20 5.58 8.07 -0.76
CA ARG A 20 6.07 8.32 0.62
C ARG A 20 6.16 7.05 1.46
N GLY A 21 5.22 6.12 1.29
CA GLY A 21 5.15 4.86 2.04
C GLY A 21 5.21 5.03 3.55
N ALA A 22 4.39 5.90 4.13
CA ALA A 22 4.32 6.04 5.59
C ALA A 22 3.62 4.82 6.21
N PRO A 23 3.93 4.42 7.47
CA PRO A 23 3.29 3.25 8.10
C PRO A 23 1.76 3.27 8.08
N ARG A 24 1.15 4.45 8.11
CA ARG A 24 -0.32 4.61 8.03
C ARG A 24 -0.87 4.26 6.65
N ASP A 25 -0.14 4.56 5.57
CA ASP A 25 -0.60 4.28 4.21
C ASP A 25 -0.76 2.76 3.99
N PHE A 26 0.20 1.98 4.50
CA PHE A 26 0.13 0.52 4.50
C PHE A 26 -1.08 0.01 5.27
N ARG A 27 -1.30 0.50 6.49
CA ARG A 27 -2.45 0.09 7.33
C ARG A 27 -3.78 0.43 6.68
N ASP A 28 -3.90 1.62 6.10
CA ASP A 28 -5.12 2.07 5.44
C ASP A 28 -5.46 1.17 4.24
N VAL A 29 -4.51 0.95 3.32
CA VAL A 29 -4.75 0.11 2.12
C VAL A 29 -5.03 -1.34 2.51
N TYR A 30 -4.30 -1.89 3.48
CA TYR A 30 -4.58 -3.22 4.03
C TYR A 30 -6.01 -3.29 4.59
N ALA A 31 -6.39 -2.35 5.45
CA ALA A 31 -7.72 -2.33 6.05
C ALA A 31 -8.85 -2.23 5.01
N LEU A 32 -8.67 -1.42 3.96
CA LEU A 32 -9.65 -1.31 2.87
C LEU A 32 -9.83 -2.63 2.11
N CYS A 33 -8.74 -3.35 1.84
CA CYS A 33 -8.80 -4.66 1.18
C CYS A 33 -9.43 -5.72 2.10
N GLN A 34 -9.04 -5.76 3.39
CA GLN A 34 -9.62 -6.69 4.35
C GLN A 34 -11.12 -6.42 4.62
N ALA A 35 -11.57 -5.16 4.47
CA ALA A 35 -12.98 -4.80 4.56
C ALA A 35 -13.79 -5.12 3.29
N GLY A 36 -13.15 -5.65 2.23
CA GLY A 36 -13.81 -5.96 0.96
C GLY A 36 -14.23 -4.75 0.13
N LEU A 37 -13.74 -3.55 0.47
CA LEU A 37 -14.06 -2.31 -0.26
C LEU A 37 -13.28 -2.17 -1.57
N THR A 38 -12.20 -2.92 -1.71
CA THR A 38 -11.37 -3.01 -2.91
C THR A 38 -10.57 -4.32 -2.88
N THR A 39 -9.86 -4.60 -3.96
CA THR A 39 -8.90 -5.71 -4.06
C THR A 39 -7.49 -5.16 -4.31
N PRO A 40 -6.43 -5.95 -4.06
CA PRO A 40 -5.08 -5.59 -4.48
C PRO A 40 -4.98 -5.13 -5.94
N GLN A 41 -5.63 -5.86 -6.86
CA GLN A 41 -5.65 -5.52 -8.28
C GLN A 41 -6.37 -4.18 -8.52
N GLY A 42 -7.51 -3.97 -7.86
CA GLY A 42 -8.28 -2.72 -7.97
C GLY A 42 -7.48 -1.51 -7.46
N CYS A 43 -6.72 -1.67 -6.38
CA CYS A 43 -5.81 -0.64 -5.89
C CYS A 43 -4.75 -0.25 -6.93
N TRP A 44 -4.08 -1.24 -7.52
CA TRP A 44 -3.06 -0.98 -8.54
C TRP A 44 -3.63 -0.39 -9.82
N GLU A 45 -4.83 -0.80 -10.22
CA GLU A 45 -5.51 -0.26 -11.38
C GLU A 45 -5.85 1.22 -11.20
N LEU A 46 -6.43 1.59 -10.06
CA LEU A 46 -6.71 2.99 -9.73
C LEU A 46 -5.43 3.84 -9.65
N TRP A 47 -4.34 3.28 -9.13
CA TRP A 47 -3.04 3.94 -9.15
C TRP A 47 -2.58 4.20 -10.59
N ARG A 48 -2.57 3.18 -11.46
CA ARG A 48 -2.16 3.31 -12.87
C ARG A 48 -2.99 4.35 -13.60
N GLN A 49 -4.31 4.30 -13.46
CA GLN A 49 -5.22 5.27 -14.09
C GLN A 49 -4.88 6.70 -13.67
N ARG A 50 -4.59 6.92 -12.38
CA ARG A 50 -4.21 8.24 -11.87
C ARG A 50 -2.85 8.71 -12.36
N GLN A 51 -1.85 7.82 -12.42
CA GLN A 51 -0.53 8.15 -12.98
C GLN A 51 -0.64 8.53 -14.47
N LEU A 52 -1.40 7.76 -15.26
CA LEU A 52 -1.66 8.05 -16.67
C LEU A 52 -2.34 9.40 -16.86
N ALA A 53 -3.38 9.69 -16.07
CA ALA A 53 -4.09 10.97 -16.14
C ALA A 53 -3.19 12.17 -15.78
N GLY A 54 -2.17 11.95 -14.93
CA GLY A 54 -1.18 12.96 -14.55
C GLY A 54 0.04 13.04 -15.48
N GLY A 55 0.16 12.17 -16.48
CA GLY A 55 1.37 12.07 -17.31
C GLY A 55 2.61 11.55 -16.56
N SER A 56 2.39 10.82 -15.47
CA SER A 56 3.43 10.29 -14.59
C SER A 56 3.77 8.83 -14.91
N ASP A 57 4.82 8.33 -14.26
CA ASP A 57 5.31 6.97 -14.46
C ASP A 57 4.34 5.89 -13.95
N THR A 58 4.16 4.85 -14.76
CA THR A 58 3.32 3.67 -14.49
C THR A 58 4.13 2.38 -14.37
N ASP A 59 5.46 2.49 -14.36
CA ASP A 59 6.38 1.35 -14.28
C ASP A 59 6.13 0.54 -13.00
N SER A 60 5.63 -0.67 -13.21
CA SER A 60 5.29 -1.62 -12.16
C SER A 60 6.52 -2.13 -11.40
N ALA A 61 7.68 -2.25 -12.06
CA ALA A 61 8.91 -2.64 -11.38
C ALA A 61 9.39 -1.55 -10.42
N ARG A 62 9.27 -0.28 -10.84
CA ARG A 62 9.61 0.87 -9.99
C ARG A 62 8.66 1.00 -8.81
N ALA A 63 7.35 0.86 -9.04
CA ALA A 63 6.35 0.87 -7.98
C ALA A 63 6.59 -0.27 -6.97
N ARG A 64 6.87 -1.48 -7.44
CA ARG A 64 7.24 -2.62 -6.58
C ARG A 64 8.45 -2.32 -5.70
N LEU A 65 9.54 -1.85 -6.32
CA LEU A 65 10.77 -1.52 -5.61
C LEU A 65 10.53 -0.45 -4.54
N ALA A 66 9.70 0.56 -4.82
CA ALA A 66 9.35 1.60 -3.85
C ALA A 66 8.66 1.00 -2.62
N ILE A 67 7.65 0.15 -2.81
CA ILE A 67 6.93 -0.50 -1.71
C ILE A 67 7.86 -1.39 -0.88
N GLU A 68 8.69 -2.22 -1.54
CA GLU A 68 9.67 -3.08 -0.85
C GLU A 68 10.66 -2.26 -0.02
N THR A 69 11.16 -1.15 -0.58
CA THR A 69 12.07 -0.23 0.12
C THR A 69 11.41 0.41 1.34
N HIS A 70 10.16 0.87 1.19
CA HIS A 70 9.40 1.46 2.30
C HIS A 70 9.14 0.45 3.42
N LEU A 71 8.76 -0.78 3.08
CA LEU A 71 8.59 -1.87 4.05
C LEU A 71 9.89 -2.19 4.80
N ALA A 72 11.01 -2.30 4.09
CA ALA A 72 12.31 -2.56 4.69
C ALA A 72 12.69 -1.46 5.69
N ARG A 73 12.49 -0.19 5.32
CA ARG A 73 12.70 0.96 6.21
C ARG A 73 11.79 0.92 7.45
N ILE A 74 10.51 0.59 7.29
CA ILE A 74 9.58 0.44 8.42
C ILE A 74 10.01 -0.70 9.35
N ALA A 75 10.43 -1.83 8.78
CA ALA A 75 10.90 -2.98 9.54
C ALA A 75 12.19 -2.69 10.30
N GLN A 76 13.10 -1.90 9.71
CA GLN A 76 14.33 -1.45 10.36
C GLN A 76 14.06 -0.53 11.54
N HIS A 77 13.14 0.45 11.41
CA HIS A 77 12.83 1.39 12.49
C HIS A 77 11.95 0.81 13.59
N ARG A 78 11.16 -0.22 13.29
CA ARG A 78 10.31 -0.89 14.27
C ARG A 78 10.33 -2.42 14.03
N PRO A 79 11.40 -3.12 14.43
CA PRO A 79 11.49 -4.56 14.31
C PRO A 79 10.36 -5.26 15.06
N LEU A 80 9.86 -6.38 14.54
CA LEU A 80 8.73 -7.10 15.18
C LEU A 80 9.07 -7.53 16.62
N ALA A 81 10.31 -7.97 16.84
CA ALA A 81 10.79 -8.40 18.16
C ALA A 81 10.74 -7.28 19.22
N GLU A 82 10.84 -6.02 18.80
CA GLU A 82 10.83 -4.85 19.69
C GLU A 82 9.41 -4.32 19.97
N ILE A 83 8.38 -4.88 19.32
CA ILE A 83 6.99 -4.52 19.60
C ILE A 83 6.51 -5.29 20.84
N ALA A 84 6.43 -4.60 21.98
CA ALA A 84 6.07 -5.22 23.26
C ALA A 84 4.65 -5.82 23.29
N ASP A 85 3.68 -5.11 22.72
CA ASP A 85 2.29 -5.56 22.65
C ASP A 85 2.14 -6.71 21.62
N PRO A 86 1.78 -7.93 22.06
CA PRO A 86 1.65 -9.09 21.16
C PRO A 86 0.62 -8.89 20.05
N LYS A 87 -0.47 -8.15 20.32
CA LYS A 87 -1.51 -7.88 19.34
C LYS A 87 -0.98 -6.95 18.25
N GLN A 88 -0.33 -5.86 18.64
CA GLN A 88 0.29 -4.94 17.68
C GLN A 88 1.40 -5.62 16.87
N ARG A 89 2.13 -6.57 17.47
CA ARG A 89 3.15 -7.34 16.77
C ARG A 89 2.53 -8.21 15.68
N ALA A 90 1.49 -8.96 16.02
CA ALA A 90 0.77 -9.81 15.07
C ALA A 90 0.12 -8.99 13.94
N GLU A 91 -0.48 -7.83 14.26
CA GLU A 91 -1.02 -6.92 13.25
C GLU A 91 0.07 -6.39 12.30
N ALA A 92 1.21 -5.96 12.85
CA ALA A 92 2.32 -5.47 12.04
C ALA A 92 2.92 -6.57 11.14
N GLU A 93 3.04 -7.79 11.66
CA GLU A 93 3.48 -8.96 10.90
C GLU A 93 2.51 -9.29 9.77
N GLY A 94 1.20 -9.35 10.05
CA GLY A 94 0.17 -9.63 9.07
C GLY A 94 0.17 -8.62 7.92
N VAL A 95 0.24 -7.32 8.23
CA VAL A 95 0.31 -6.26 7.22
C VAL A 95 1.57 -6.42 6.36
N ARG A 96 2.75 -6.62 6.97
CA ARG A 96 4.02 -6.75 6.24
C ARG A 96 4.01 -7.95 5.30
N ASN A 97 3.56 -9.10 5.78
CA ASN A 97 3.52 -10.34 5.00
C ASN A 97 2.53 -10.25 3.84
N TRP A 98 1.35 -9.67 4.08
CA TRP A 98 0.36 -9.47 3.02
C TRP A 98 0.86 -8.54 1.91
N PHE A 99 1.55 -7.46 2.27
CA PHE A 99 2.14 -6.58 1.26
C PHE A 99 3.25 -7.28 0.46
N ALA A 100 4.14 -8.01 1.14
CA ALA A 100 5.27 -8.69 0.51
C ALA A 100 4.84 -9.82 -0.46
N GLY A 101 3.67 -10.42 -0.23
CA GLY A 101 3.07 -11.43 -1.11
C GLY A 101 1.90 -10.88 -1.90
N GLU A 102 0.68 -11.13 -1.40
CA GLU A 102 -0.58 -10.93 -2.12
C GLU A 102 -0.69 -9.56 -2.81
N PHE A 103 -0.34 -8.48 -2.12
CA PHE A 103 -0.49 -7.14 -2.69
C PHE A 103 0.48 -6.85 -3.82
N LEU A 104 1.76 -7.17 -3.64
CA LEU A 104 2.79 -6.95 -4.66
C LEU A 104 2.67 -7.94 -5.83
N ASP A 105 2.18 -9.15 -5.59
CA ASP A 105 1.91 -10.14 -6.63
C ASP A 105 0.73 -9.76 -7.52
N ALA A 106 -0.19 -8.92 -7.01
CA ALA A 106 -1.30 -8.40 -7.79
C ALA A 106 -0.90 -7.29 -8.77
N LEU A 107 0.32 -6.74 -8.66
CA LEU A 107 0.81 -5.70 -9.55
C LEU A 107 1.21 -6.25 -10.94
N THR A 108 1.61 -7.52 -10.99
CA THR A 108 2.08 -8.19 -12.22
C THR A 108 1.02 -9.07 -12.89
N LYS A 109 -0.15 -9.20 -12.27
CA LYS A 109 -1.28 -10.00 -12.77
C LYS A 109 -2.24 -9.19 -13.63
#